data_AF-A0A1I4K6Q5-F1
#
_entry.id   AF-A0A1I4K6Q5-F1
#
_cell.length_a   1.000
_cell.length_b   1.000
_cell.length_c   1.000
_cell.angle_alpha   90.00
_cell.angle_beta   90.00
_cell.angle_gamma   90.00
#
_symmetry.space_group_name_H-M   'P 1'
#
loop_
_entity.id
_entity.type
_entity.pdbx_description
1 polymer ?
#
loop_
_entity_poly.entity_id
_entity_poly.type
_entity_poly.pdbx_seq_one_letter_code
_entity_poly.pdbx_strand_id
1 'polypeptide(L)'
;MTNPFDIKNRFRARLRAADAQKNRLRARLLEEGTRALAPVSEALTLMAEVLEEDGVAHGRIDCPAPEVDRDDFVGFTATLRDAADKEHRIAVRYGPVLGGRNYIAVTGLSAGYDERLAALASNGAPSLGRSVGSDLHVEADRGGDLAEVLREMVEDFFAGHAEPAIRTGPGEGRTRLALVQ
;
A
#
# COMPACT_ATOMS: atom_id res chain seq x y z
N MET A 1 47.44 25.34 1.37
CA MET A 1 46.92 23.98 1.71
C MET A 1 45.64 24.17 2.50
N THR A 2 44.53 23.53 2.10
CA THR A 2 43.25 23.65 2.81
C THR A 2 43.34 22.96 4.17
N ASN A 3 42.93 23.63 5.24
CA ASN A 3 42.95 23.07 6.59
C ASN A 3 42.05 21.81 6.63
N PRO A 4 42.55 20.66 7.14
CA PRO A 4 41.75 19.44 7.30
C PRO A 4 40.43 19.63 8.06
N PHE A 5 40.37 20.58 9.00
CA PHE A 5 39.13 20.93 9.70
C PHE A 5 38.09 21.59 8.80
N ASP A 6 38.52 22.46 7.87
CA ASP A 6 37.62 23.11 6.91
C ASP A 6 37.02 22.09 5.94
N ILE A 7 37.80 21.09 5.54
CA ILE A 7 37.34 19.97 4.70
C ILE A 7 36.27 19.17 5.45
N LYS A 8 36.53 18.78 6.71
CA LYS A 8 35.56 18.05 7.55
C LYS A 8 34.26 18.84 7.76
N ASN A 9 34.36 20.13 8.05
CA ASN A 9 33.19 20.99 8.28
C ASN A 9 32.36 21.16 7.01
N ARG A 10 33.00 21.36 5.85
CA ARG A 10 32.31 21.44 4.55
C ARG A 10 31.59 20.14 4.20
N PHE A 11 32.22 19.00 4.47
CA PHE A 11 31.60 17.70 4.23
C PHE A 11 30.38 17.48 5.13
N ARG A 12 30.48 17.76 6.44
CA ARG A 12 29.34 17.71 7.37
C ARG A 12 28.19 18.61 6.94
N ALA A 13 28.49 19.83 6.49
CA ALA A 13 27.47 20.76 6.00
C ALA A 13 26.74 20.21 4.76
N ARG A 14 27.47 19.59 3.82
CA ARG A 14 26.88 18.93 2.64
C ARG A 14 25.99 17.74 3.02
N LEU A 15 26.43 16.90 3.96
CA LEU A 15 25.61 15.79 4.44
C LEU A 15 24.30 16.29 5.07
N ARG A 16 24.37 17.27 5.98
CA ARG A 16 23.17 17.88 6.57
C ARG A 16 22.23 18.50 5.53
N ALA A 17 22.77 19.13 4.50
CA ALA A 17 21.96 19.69 3.41
C ALA A 17 21.27 18.58 2.60
N ALA A 18 21.96 17.47 2.31
CA ALA A 18 21.39 16.31 1.65
C ALA A 18 20.28 15.66 2.49
N ASP A 19 20.50 15.49 3.79
CA ASP A 19 19.48 14.95 4.72
C ASP A 19 18.25 15.86 4.78
N ALA A 20 18.44 17.18 4.86
CA ALA A 20 17.34 18.14 4.84
C ALA A 20 16.55 18.09 3.53
N GLN A 21 17.23 17.93 2.39
CA GLN A 21 16.58 17.77 1.09
C GLN A 21 15.75 16.48 1.03
N LYS A 22 16.31 15.35 1.50
CA LYS A 22 15.60 14.07 1.57
C LYS A 22 14.35 14.17 2.46
N ASN A 23 14.48 14.78 3.63
CA ASN A 23 13.35 14.94 4.55
C ASN A 23 12.25 15.82 3.97
N ARG A 24 12.59 16.89 3.25
CA ARG A 24 11.61 17.74 2.54
C ARG A 24 10.89 16.98 1.44
N LEU A 25 11.61 16.14 0.68
CA LEU A 25 11.01 15.31 -0.35
C LEU A 25 10.02 14.32 0.26
N ARG A 26 10.44 13.58 1.31
CA ARG A 26 9.57 12.62 2.00
C ARG A 26 8.32 13.28 2.59
N ALA A 27 8.44 14.47 3.17
CA ALA A 27 7.29 15.21 3.68
C ALA A 27 6.28 15.57 2.56
N ARG A 28 6.78 15.97 1.39
CA ARG A 28 5.92 16.26 0.22
C ARG A 28 5.25 15.02 -0.34
N LEU A 29 6.02 13.93 -0.48
CA LEU A 29 5.48 12.64 -0.91
C LEU A 29 4.37 12.19 0.03
N LEU A 30 4.60 12.26 1.35
CA LEU A 30 3.60 11.91 2.34
C LEU A 30 2.35 12.78 2.22
N GLU A 31 2.48 14.10 2.11
CA GLU A 31 1.33 15.00 1.95
C GLU A 31 0.50 14.66 0.70
N GLU A 32 1.17 14.46 -0.43
CA GLU A 32 0.53 14.13 -1.70
C GLU A 32 -0.12 12.74 -1.67
N GLY A 33 0.59 11.75 -1.15
CA GLY A 33 0.12 10.38 -1.06
C GLY A 33 -1.03 10.22 -0.06
N THR A 34 -0.96 10.87 1.11
CA THR A 34 -2.08 10.88 2.06
C THR A 34 -3.31 11.52 1.43
N ARG A 35 -3.16 12.59 0.64
CA ARG A 35 -4.29 13.20 -0.08
C ARG A 35 -4.89 12.26 -1.14
N ALA A 36 -4.04 11.59 -1.92
CA ALA A 36 -4.50 10.65 -2.95
C ALA A 36 -5.19 9.41 -2.36
N LEU A 37 -4.70 8.94 -1.21
CA LEU A 37 -5.22 7.76 -0.52
C LEU A 37 -6.40 8.06 0.42
N ALA A 38 -6.71 9.34 0.67
CA ALA A 38 -7.74 9.78 1.60
C ALA A 38 -9.09 9.08 1.39
N PRO A 39 -9.64 8.95 0.16
CA PRO A 39 -10.94 8.29 -0.03
C PRO A 39 -10.96 6.85 0.48
N VAL A 40 -9.85 6.12 0.28
CA VAL A 40 -9.73 4.72 0.69
C VAL A 40 -9.53 4.61 2.20
N SER A 41 -8.63 5.41 2.77
CA SER A 41 -8.39 5.38 4.21
C SER A 41 -9.61 5.83 5.00
N GLU A 42 -10.34 6.85 4.54
CA GLU A 42 -11.55 7.36 5.19
C GLU A 42 -12.66 6.29 5.18
N ALA A 43 -12.90 5.63 4.05
CA ALA A 43 -13.87 4.54 3.97
C ALA A 43 -13.55 3.40 4.95
N LEU A 44 -12.29 2.96 5.00
CA LEU A 44 -11.87 1.89 5.91
C LEU A 44 -11.95 2.30 7.38
N THR A 45 -11.65 3.57 7.71
CA THR A 45 -11.83 4.11 9.06
C THR A 45 -13.29 4.12 9.48
N LEU A 46 -14.21 4.57 8.62
CA LEU A 46 -15.64 4.55 8.93
C LEU A 46 -16.15 3.13 9.17
N MET A 47 -15.69 2.16 8.37
CA MET A 47 -16.06 0.75 8.59
C MET A 47 -15.47 0.20 9.89
N ALA A 48 -14.26 0.62 10.27
CA ALA A 48 -13.66 0.26 11.55
C ALA A 48 -14.47 0.82 12.73
N GLU A 49 -14.91 2.08 12.65
CA GLU A 49 -15.75 2.74 13.65
C GLU A 49 -17.07 1.98 13.87
N VAL A 50 -17.75 1.57 12.79
CA VAL A 50 -18.99 0.77 12.88
C VAL A 50 -18.75 -0.55 13.63
N LEU A 51 -17.65 -1.24 13.35
CA LEU A 51 -17.30 -2.49 14.05
C LEU A 51 -16.96 -2.26 15.53
N GLU A 52 -16.40 -1.09 15.88
CA GLU A 52 -16.16 -0.72 17.27
C GLU A 52 -17.47 -0.38 18.02
N GLU A 53 -18.41 0.29 17.36
CA GLU A 53 -19.74 0.61 17.90
C GLU A 53 -20.57 -0.64 18.21
N ASP A 54 -20.59 -1.62 17.29
CA ASP A 54 -21.27 -2.90 17.46
C ASP A 54 -20.51 -3.89 18.38
N GLY A 55 -19.27 -3.53 18.74
CA GLY A 55 -18.37 -4.33 19.55
C GLY A 55 -17.64 -5.43 18.76
N VAL A 56 -16.58 -5.98 19.38
CA VAL A 56 -15.62 -6.92 18.76
C VAL A 56 -16.23 -8.26 18.32
N ALA A 57 -17.54 -8.49 18.54
CA ALA A 57 -18.23 -9.72 18.18
C ALA A 57 -18.21 -9.99 16.67
N HIS A 58 -18.14 -8.95 15.84
CA HIS A 58 -18.10 -9.06 14.37
C HIS A 58 -16.66 -9.07 13.82
N GLY A 59 -15.69 -8.63 14.63
CA GLY A 59 -14.28 -8.56 14.26
C GLY A 59 -13.70 -7.15 14.39
N ARG A 60 -12.66 -6.83 13.62
CA ARG A 60 -12.01 -5.52 13.61
C ARG A 60 -11.27 -5.23 12.30
N ILE A 61 -11.07 -3.94 12.03
CA ILE A 61 -10.21 -3.45 10.96
C ILE A 61 -9.08 -2.66 11.60
N ASP A 62 -7.84 -3.02 11.28
CA ASP A 62 -6.66 -2.22 11.61
C ASP A 62 -6.19 -1.50 10.34
N CYS A 63 -6.34 -0.18 10.33
CA CYS A 63 -5.96 0.67 9.20
C CYS A 63 -4.91 1.71 9.65
N PRO A 64 -3.60 1.40 9.52
CA PRO A 64 -2.55 2.33 9.90
C PRO A 64 -2.54 3.55 8.97
N ALA A 65 -2.02 4.67 9.48
CA ALA A 65 -1.80 5.86 8.66
C ALA A 65 -0.83 5.56 7.49
N PRO A 66 -1.00 6.22 6.33
CA PRO A 66 -0.06 6.09 5.23
C PRO A 66 1.36 6.50 5.64
N GLU A 67 2.36 5.74 5.20
CA GLU A 67 3.77 6.02 5.43
C GLU A 67 4.56 5.97 4.11
N VAL A 68 5.68 6.69 4.07
CA VAL A 68 6.62 6.62 2.93
C VAL A 68 7.57 5.45 3.13
N ASP A 69 7.62 4.52 2.18
CA ASP A 69 8.52 3.36 2.24
C ASP A 69 9.96 3.69 1.81
N ARG A 70 10.77 2.65 1.54
CA ARG A 70 12.18 2.80 1.14
C ARG A 70 12.35 3.16 -0.33
N ASP A 71 11.35 2.89 -1.14
CA ASP A 71 11.31 3.13 -2.58
C ASP A 71 10.50 4.40 -2.91
N ASP A 72 10.24 5.23 -1.89
CA ASP A 72 9.52 6.51 -1.96
C ASP A 72 8.04 6.38 -2.39
N PHE A 73 7.44 5.20 -2.23
CA PHE A 73 5.98 5.02 -2.32
C PHE A 73 5.33 5.40 -0.99
N VAL A 74 4.11 5.93 -1.05
CA VAL A 74 3.29 6.23 0.12
C VAL A 74 2.20 5.19 0.22
N GLY A 75 2.03 4.51 1.35
CA GLY A 75 0.99 3.49 1.43
C GLY A 75 0.72 3.01 2.84
N PHE A 76 -0.29 2.17 2.95
CA PHE A 76 -0.66 1.47 4.18
C PHE A 76 -1.11 0.05 3.87
N THR A 77 -1.24 -0.77 4.91
CA THR A 77 -1.80 -2.12 4.79
C THR A 77 -2.90 -2.28 5.81
N ALA A 78 -4.14 -2.32 5.32
CA ALA A 78 -5.30 -2.59 6.17
C ALA A 78 -5.36 -4.09 6.47
N THR A 79 -5.63 -4.43 7.73
CA THR A 79 -5.79 -5.80 8.19
C THR A 79 -7.20 -6.00 8.72
N LEU A 80 -7.99 -6.80 8.03
CA LEU A 80 -9.32 -7.23 8.47
C LEU A 80 -9.17 -8.51 9.29
N ARG A 81 -9.88 -8.59 10.42
CA ARG A 81 -10.00 -9.81 11.21
C ARG A 81 -11.46 -10.07 11.53
N ASP A 82 -11.99 -11.21 11.11
CA ASP A 82 -13.37 -11.59 11.40
C ASP A 82 -13.52 -12.15 12.84
N ALA A 83 -14.76 -12.48 13.23
CA ALA A 83 -15.08 -13.09 14.52
C ALA A 83 -14.41 -14.46 14.75
N ALA A 84 -14.01 -15.16 13.68
CA ALA A 84 -13.30 -16.43 13.71
C ALA A 84 -11.77 -16.26 13.68
N ASP A 85 -11.28 -15.03 13.82
CA ASP A 85 -9.86 -14.63 13.75
C ASP A 85 -9.19 -14.98 12.40
N LYS A 86 -9.97 -15.09 11.32
CA LYS A 86 -9.42 -15.14 9.97
C LYS A 86 -8.90 -13.77 9.59
N GLU A 87 -7.67 -13.72 9.10
CA GLU A 87 -7.00 -12.48 8.73
C GLU A 87 -6.99 -12.27 7.21
N HIS A 88 -7.39 -11.09 6.77
CA HIS A 88 -7.27 -10.63 5.40
C HIS A 88 -6.49 -9.32 5.35
N ARG A 89 -5.57 -9.17 4.38
CA ARG A 89 -4.70 -7.99 4.28
C ARG A 89 -4.83 -7.35 2.92
N ILE A 90 -5.06 -6.05 2.93
CA ILE A 90 -5.20 -5.22 1.73
C ILE A 90 -4.09 -4.19 1.77
N ALA A 91 -3.17 -4.22 0.80
CA ALA A 91 -2.12 -3.20 0.70
C ALA A 91 -2.49 -2.19 -0.37
N VAL A 92 -2.42 -0.90 -0.02
CA VAL A 92 -2.72 0.23 -0.90
C VAL A 92 -1.50 1.14 -0.94
N ARG A 93 -1.00 1.44 -2.14
CA ARG A 93 0.20 2.26 -2.34
C ARG A 93 -0.06 3.33 -3.38
N TYR A 94 0.50 4.51 -3.18
CA TYR A 94 0.54 5.63 -4.09
C TYR A 94 1.99 5.93 -4.46
N GLY A 95 2.26 6.07 -5.74
CA GLY A 95 3.58 6.52 -6.17
C GLY A 95 3.81 6.42 -7.66
N PRO A 96 5.01 6.82 -8.11
CA PRO A 96 5.33 6.89 -9.52
C PRO A 96 5.46 5.49 -10.11
N VAL A 97 4.71 5.25 -11.18
CA VAL A 97 4.93 4.08 -12.04
C VAL A 97 5.80 4.53 -13.22
N LEU A 98 6.55 3.60 -13.82
CA LEU A 98 7.41 3.88 -14.99
C LEU A 98 6.61 4.68 -16.04
N GLY A 99 7.08 5.87 -16.40
CA GLY A 99 6.32 6.80 -17.27
C GLY A 99 5.88 8.10 -16.58
N GLY A 100 6.19 8.29 -15.29
CA GLY A 100 6.19 9.61 -14.64
C GLY A 100 4.83 10.09 -14.15
N ARG A 101 3.81 9.22 -14.15
CA ARG A 101 2.51 9.47 -13.51
C ARG A 101 2.41 8.66 -12.23
N ASN A 102 1.75 9.23 -11.22
CA ASN A 102 1.46 8.54 -9.98
C ASN A 102 0.15 7.76 -10.11
N TYR A 103 0.14 6.55 -9.57
CA TYR A 103 -1.03 5.67 -9.54
C TYR A 103 -1.24 5.14 -8.12
N ILE A 104 -2.46 4.68 -7.86
CA ILE A 104 -2.80 3.89 -6.68
C ILE A 104 -2.71 2.42 -7.07
N ALA A 105 -1.79 1.67 -6.46
CA ALA A 105 -1.64 0.23 -6.59
C ALA A 105 -2.32 -0.47 -5.41
N VAL A 106 -3.10 -1.52 -5.69
CA VAL A 106 -3.84 -2.29 -4.68
C VAL A 106 -3.54 -3.77 -4.82
N THR A 107 -3.37 -4.44 -3.68
CA THR A 107 -3.13 -5.88 -3.60
C THR A 107 -3.91 -6.52 -2.47
N GLY A 108 -4.09 -7.85 -2.56
CA GLY A 108 -4.79 -8.64 -1.55
C GLY A 108 -6.29 -8.75 -1.80
N LEU A 109 -6.78 -8.40 -2.98
CA LEU A 109 -8.20 -8.55 -3.35
C LEU A 109 -8.54 -10.03 -3.58
N SER A 110 -9.81 -10.39 -3.43
CA SER A 110 -10.31 -11.69 -3.89
C SER A 110 -10.65 -11.63 -5.38
N ALA A 111 -10.68 -12.79 -6.06
CA ALA A 111 -10.73 -12.87 -7.53
C ALA A 111 -11.90 -12.10 -8.17
N GLY A 112 -13.08 -12.06 -7.55
CA GLY A 112 -14.23 -11.31 -8.07
C GLY A 112 -14.05 -9.78 -7.99
N TYR A 113 -13.28 -9.30 -7.03
CA TYR A 113 -12.97 -7.89 -6.86
C TYR A 113 -11.80 -7.45 -7.74
N ASP A 114 -10.85 -8.36 -8.02
CA ASP A 114 -9.80 -8.13 -9.02
C ASP A 114 -10.38 -7.80 -10.40
N GLU A 115 -11.38 -8.57 -10.87
CA GLU A 115 -12.02 -8.34 -12.18
C GLU A 115 -12.76 -7.00 -12.25
N ARG A 116 -13.44 -6.61 -11.17
CA ARG A 116 -14.14 -5.31 -11.09
C ARG A 116 -13.17 -4.14 -11.08
N LEU A 117 -12.07 -4.26 -10.34
CA LEU A 117 -11.02 -3.25 -10.33
C LEU A 117 -10.24 -3.20 -11.64
N ALA A 118 -10.08 -4.31 -12.35
CA ALA A 118 -9.50 -4.33 -13.69
C ALA A 118 -10.32 -3.51 -14.70
N ALA A 119 -11.66 -3.45 -14.54
CA ALA A 119 -12.50 -2.56 -15.35
C ALA A 119 -12.32 -1.07 -15.01
N LEU A 120 -11.84 -0.76 -13.80
CA LEU A 120 -11.48 0.61 -13.37
C LEU A 120 -10.02 0.96 -13.69
N ALA A 121 -9.18 -0.05 -13.95
CA ALA A 121 -7.77 0.14 -14.23
C ALA A 121 -7.55 0.86 -15.57
N SER A 122 -6.55 1.74 -15.62
CA SER A 122 -6.17 2.43 -16.84
C SER A 122 -5.36 1.48 -17.73
N ASN A 123 -5.77 1.34 -19.01
CA ASN A 123 -5.05 0.56 -20.04
C ASN A 123 -3.61 1.08 -20.31
N GLY A 124 -3.17 2.16 -19.65
CA GLY A 124 -1.85 2.77 -19.78
C GLY A 124 -0.82 2.38 -18.72
N ALA A 125 -1.14 1.47 -17.78
CA ALA A 125 -0.14 0.99 -16.82
C ALA A 125 0.96 0.19 -17.54
N PRO A 126 2.26 0.46 -17.32
CA PRO A 126 3.34 -0.28 -17.97
C PRO A 126 3.39 -1.69 -17.40
N SER A 127 3.16 -2.69 -18.25
CA SER A 127 3.35 -4.11 -17.95
C SER A 127 4.84 -4.50 -17.85
N LEU A 128 5.76 -3.57 -17.62
CA LEU A 128 7.19 -3.81 -17.78
C LEU A 128 8.01 -3.06 -16.73
N GLY A 129 8.39 -3.79 -15.68
CA GLY A 129 9.53 -3.47 -14.82
C GLY A 129 9.20 -3.34 -13.34
N ARG A 130 9.29 -4.47 -12.62
CA ARG A 130 9.14 -4.64 -11.16
C ARG A 130 7.70 -4.71 -10.61
N SER A 131 6.78 -5.35 -11.33
CA SER A 131 5.57 -5.92 -10.73
C SER A 131 5.94 -7.15 -9.89
N VAL A 132 6.23 -6.95 -8.61
CA VAL A 132 6.25 -8.05 -7.63
C VAL A 132 4.82 -8.23 -7.15
N GLY A 133 3.95 -8.84 -7.96
CA GLY A 133 2.57 -9.15 -7.58
C GLY A 133 1.51 -8.75 -8.59
N SER A 134 0.32 -9.31 -8.41
CA SER A 134 -0.95 -9.05 -9.12
C SER A 134 -1.52 -7.65 -8.80
N ASP A 135 -0.67 -6.63 -8.82
CA ASP A 135 -1.03 -5.28 -8.35
C ASP A 135 -1.87 -4.57 -9.42
N LEU A 136 -3.12 -4.23 -9.07
CA LEU A 136 -3.99 -3.45 -9.93
C LEU A 136 -3.69 -1.96 -9.76
N HIS A 137 -3.57 -1.25 -10.87
CA HIS A 137 -3.19 0.16 -10.92
C HIS A 137 -4.38 1.03 -11.32
N VAL A 138 -4.72 1.99 -10.46
CA VAL A 138 -5.84 2.91 -10.60
C VAL A 138 -5.29 4.34 -10.65
N GLU A 139 -5.87 5.19 -11.49
CA GLU A 139 -5.50 6.61 -11.53
C GLU A 139 -5.86 7.30 -10.21
N ALA A 140 -5.04 8.27 -9.78
CA ALA A 140 -5.18 8.89 -8.46
C ALA A 140 -6.51 9.65 -8.26
N ASP A 141 -7.09 10.17 -9.35
CA ASP A 141 -8.40 10.84 -9.37
C ASP A 141 -9.57 9.85 -9.21
N ARG A 142 -9.34 8.56 -9.44
CA ARG A 142 -10.32 7.48 -9.26
C ARG A 142 -10.28 6.85 -7.87
N GLY A 143 -9.64 7.52 -6.90
CA GLY A 143 -9.58 7.04 -5.51
C GLY A 143 -10.95 6.77 -4.89
N GLY A 144 -11.99 7.53 -5.27
CA GLY A 144 -13.37 7.31 -4.83
C GLY A 144 -13.98 6.01 -5.37
N ASP A 145 -13.81 5.71 -6.67
CA ASP A 145 -14.28 4.46 -7.26
C ASP A 145 -13.60 3.25 -6.60
N LEU A 146 -12.30 3.37 -6.33
CA LEU A 146 -11.54 2.35 -5.61
C LEU A 146 -12.07 2.15 -4.18
N ALA A 147 -12.38 3.23 -3.47
CA ALA A 147 -12.93 3.17 -2.12
C ALA A 147 -14.26 2.41 -2.08
N GLU A 148 -15.15 2.60 -3.06
CA GLU A 148 -16.41 1.85 -3.15
C GLU A 148 -16.20 0.36 -3.38
N VAL A 149 -15.28 -0.01 -4.28
CA VAL A 149 -14.98 -1.43 -4.53
C VAL A 149 -14.38 -2.09 -3.29
N LEU A 150 -13.49 -1.40 -2.58
CA LEU A 150 -12.90 -1.89 -1.34
C LEU A 150 -13.94 -1.97 -0.21
N ARG A 151 -14.86 -1.00 -0.11
CA ARG A 151 -15.98 -1.04 0.85
C ARG A 151 -16.80 -2.31 0.68
N GLU A 152 -17.27 -2.58 -0.54
CA GLU A 152 -18.07 -3.78 -0.82
C GLU A 152 -17.32 -5.08 -0.50
N MET A 153 -16.03 -5.14 -0.82
CA MET A 153 -15.20 -6.31 -0.48
C MET A 153 -15.09 -6.52 1.03
N VAL A 154 -14.91 -5.45 1.79
CA VAL A 154 -14.83 -5.51 3.25
C VAL A 154 -16.19 -5.91 3.84
N GLU A 155 -17.30 -5.39 3.32
CA GLU A 155 -18.66 -5.80 3.71
C GLU A 155 -18.86 -7.30 3.48
N ASP A 156 -18.50 -7.82 2.31
CA ASP A 156 -18.59 -9.24 1.98
C ASP A 156 -17.71 -10.12 2.87
N PHE A 157 -16.53 -9.63 3.26
CA PHE A 157 -15.65 -10.33 4.19
C PHE A 157 -16.32 -10.51 5.56
N PHE A 158 -16.88 -9.45 6.13
CA PHE A 158 -17.54 -9.50 7.44
C PHE A 158 -18.91 -10.20 7.39
N ALA A 159 -19.61 -10.18 6.25
CA ALA A 159 -20.83 -10.95 6.03
C ALA A 159 -20.57 -12.45 5.83
N GLY A 160 -19.31 -12.87 5.66
CA GLY A 160 -18.94 -14.27 5.40
C GLY A 160 -19.18 -14.72 3.96
N HIS A 161 -19.36 -13.79 3.03
CA HIS A 161 -19.57 -14.05 1.60
C HIS A 161 -18.25 -14.09 0.80
N ALA A 162 -17.15 -13.58 1.35
CA ALA A 162 -15.83 -13.63 0.71
C ALA A 162 -14.86 -14.56 1.45
N GLU A 163 -14.29 -15.54 0.75
CA GLU A 163 -13.12 -16.27 1.25
C GLU A 163 -11.86 -15.39 1.12
N PRO A 164 -10.99 -15.36 2.14
CA PRO A 164 -9.75 -14.62 2.06
C PRO A 164 -8.89 -15.17 0.92
N ALA A 165 -8.28 -14.28 0.12
CA ALA A 165 -7.37 -14.67 -0.95
C ALA A 165 -6.35 -15.70 -0.43
N ILE A 166 -6.30 -16.88 -1.08
CA ILE A 166 -5.35 -17.94 -0.73
C ILE A 166 -3.94 -17.37 -0.91
N ARG A 167 -3.23 -17.17 0.20
CA ARG A 167 -1.82 -16.75 0.18
C ARG A 167 -0.97 -17.84 -0.47
N THR A 168 -0.54 -17.65 -1.70
CA THR A 168 0.77 -18.12 -2.14
C THR A 168 1.79 -17.02 -1.79
N GLY A 169 2.10 -16.88 -0.49
CA GLY A 169 3.03 -15.84 -0.03
C GLY A 169 4.46 -16.03 -0.56
N PRO A 170 5.32 -15.00 -0.55
CA PRO A 170 6.76 -15.20 -0.48
C PRO A 170 7.17 -15.17 1.01
N GLY A 171 6.93 -16.28 1.70
CA GLY A 171 7.51 -16.56 3.01
C GLY A 171 8.63 -17.58 2.85
N GLU A 172 9.87 -17.13 3.03
CA GLU A 172 11.13 -17.88 3.18
C GLU A 172 11.04 -19.43 3.15
N GLY A 173 11.16 -20.00 1.95
CA GLY A 173 11.52 -21.39 1.74
C GLY A 173 12.99 -21.51 1.39
N ARG A 174 13.85 -21.69 2.39
CA ARG A 174 15.15 -22.36 2.21
C ARG A 174 14.90 -23.74 1.61
N THR A 175 14.90 -23.85 0.29
CA THR A 175 14.94 -25.15 -0.38
C THR A 175 16.35 -25.37 -0.92
N ARG A 176 17.05 -26.21 -0.16
CA ARG A 176 18.29 -26.90 -0.51
C ARG A 176 18.35 -27.18 -2.02
N LEU A 177 19.45 -26.77 -2.64
CA LEU A 177 20.00 -27.50 -3.79
C LEU A 177 20.18 -28.96 -3.36
N ALA A 178 19.28 -29.83 -3.81
CA ALA A 178 19.45 -31.26 -3.78
C ALA A 178 19.62 -31.76 -5.22
N LEU A 179 20.72 -32.51 -5.41
CA LEU A 179 21.17 -33.19 -6.62
C LEU A 179 20.07 -33.85 -7.46
N VAL A 180 20.21 -33.74 -8.78
CA VAL A 180 19.97 -34.77 -9.82
C VAL A 180 20.85 -34.33 -11.01
N GLN A 181 21.77 -35.07 -11.62
CA GLN A 181 22.35 -36.41 -11.49
C GLN A 181 23.79 -36.31 -12.03
#